data_AF-A0A6L3CCE6-F1
#
_entry.id   AF-A0A6L3CCE6-F1
#
_cell.length_a   1.000
_cell.length_b   1.000
_cell.length_c   1.000
_cell.angle_alpha   90.00
_cell.angle_beta   90.00
_cell.angle_gamma   90.00
#
_symmetry.space_group_name_H-M   'P 1'
#
loop_
_entity.id
_entity.type
_entity.pdbx_description
1 polymer ?
#
loop_
_entity_poly.entity_id
_entity_poly.type
_entity_poly.pdbx_seq_one_letter_code
_entity_poly.pdbx_strand_id
1 'polypeptide(L)'
;MACKLNIYLIGLSGTGKTRSGQIAAELLGWPFVEMDGVIEDRAGKTIPDIFKDSGEEYFRDLESQILEEVAKRGGRIVSTGGGVPIRSQNRETMNSTGLVIRLTASAQTIHERLTLSVKRRGRSVRPLLGNDAPTQKIENMMIAREKGYSSAKITVDTEHKSHQQVAKMIIKAWRNSELA
;
A
#
# COMPACT_ATOMS: atom_id res chain seq x y z
N MET A 1 -18.44 14.75 -16.88
CA MET A 1 -18.12 13.31 -16.65
C MET A 1 -17.89 13.15 -15.17
N ALA A 2 -18.60 12.25 -14.49
CA ALA A 2 -18.29 11.94 -13.10
C ALA A 2 -16.86 11.38 -13.04
N CYS A 3 -16.00 11.94 -12.20
CA CYS A 3 -14.66 11.39 -11.97
C CYS A 3 -14.83 10.00 -11.33
N LYS A 4 -14.31 8.96 -11.99
CA LYS A 4 -14.29 7.59 -11.45
C LYS A 4 -13.59 7.58 -10.09
N LEU A 5 -14.06 6.81 -9.12
CA LEU A 5 -13.40 6.67 -7.82
C LEU A 5 -12.04 5.96 -7.97
N ASN A 6 -11.08 6.26 -7.07
CA ASN A 6 -9.82 5.53 -7.00
C ASN A 6 -9.96 4.20 -6.26
N ILE A 7 -9.04 3.27 -6.48
CA ILE A 7 -8.86 2.07 -5.66
C ILE A 7 -7.55 2.21 -4.88
N TYR A 8 -7.64 2.36 -3.57
CA TYR A 8 -6.49 2.45 -2.67
C TYR A 8 -6.18 1.07 -2.09
N LEU A 9 -4.98 0.56 -2.36
CA LEU A 9 -4.48 -0.68 -1.78
C LEU A 9 -3.67 -0.34 -0.53
N ILE A 10 -4.14 -0.80 0.63
CA ILE A 10 -3.47 -0.63 1.92
C ILE A 10 -3.01 -1.98 2.47
N GLY A 11 -2.16 -1.95 3.50
CA GLY A 11 -1.66 -3.13 4.20
C GLY A 11 -0.15 -3.13 4.32
N LEU A 12 0.39 -4.08 5.08
CA LEU A 12 1.82 -4.09 5.37
C LEU A 12 2.65 -4.36 4.11
N SER A 13 3.88 -3.84 4.07
CA SER A 13 4.80 -4.16 2.98
C SER A 13 5.06 -5.67 2.96
N GLY A 14 4.94 -6.33 1.80
CA GLY A 14 5.00 -7.80 1.69
C GLY A 14 3.65 -8.49 1.41
N THR A 15 2.54 -7.76 1.51
CA THR A 15 1.21 -8.28 1.14
C THR A 15 0.94 -8.29 -0.37
N GLY A 16 1.87 -7.79 -1.20
CA GLY A 16 1.77 -7.88 -2.66
C GLY A 16 1.04 -6.73 -3.37
N LYS A 17 0.81 -5.60 -2.68
CA LYS A 17 0.14 -4.39 -3.21
C LYS A 17 0.63 -3.97 -4.59
N THR A 18 1.94 -3.75 -4.74
CA THR A 18 2.55 -3.31 -6.01
C THR A 18 2.20 -4.25 -7.17
N ARG A 19 2.55 -5.53 -7.04
CA ARG A 19 2.44 -6.47 -8.16
C ARG A 19 0.98 -6.81 -8.49
N SER A 20 0.15 -7.06 -7.49
CA SER A 20 -1.27 -7.36 -7.70
C SER A 20 -2.02 -6.12 -8.20
N GLY A 21 -1.66 -4.91 -7.72
CA GLY A 21 -2.24 -3.65 -8.16
C GLY A 21 -1.89 -3.30 -9.60
N GLN A 22 -0.64 -3.51 -10.03
CA GLN A 22 -0.23 -3.35 -11.43
C GLN A 22 -1.04 -4.24 -12.38
N ILE A 23 -1.19 -5.53 -12.04
CA ILE A 23 -1.99 -6.46 -12.85
C ILE A 23 -3.46 -6.05 -12.88
N ALA A 24 -4.01 -5.62 -11.74
CA ALA A 24 -5.39 -5.14 -11.70
C ALA A 24 -5.59 -3.88 -12.57
N ALA A 25 -4.61 -2.99 -12.57
CA ALA A 25 -4.64 -1.75 -13.35
C ALA A 25 -4.58 -2.05 -14.85
N GLU A 26 -3.70 -2.96 -15.27
CA GLU A 26 -3.61 -3.47 -16.64
C GLU A 26 -4.95 -4.07 -17.11
N LEU A 27 -5.53 -4.96 -16.30
CA LEU A 27 -6.82 -5.60 -16.62
C LEU A 27 -8.01 -4.62 -16.70
N LEU A 28 -7.95 -3.50 -15.95
CA LEU A 28 -8.98 -2.46 -16.00
C LEU A 28 -8.70 -1.37 -17.05
N GLY A 29 -7.49 -1.33 -17.62
CA GLY A 29 -7.02 -0.21 -18.45
C GLY A 29 -6.86 1.09 -17.66
N TRP A 30 -6.56 1.01 -16.36
CA TRP A 30 -6.42 2.16 -15.46
C TRP A 30 -4.94 2.46 -15.18
N PRO A 31 -4.58 3.72 -14.86
CA PRO A 31 -3.24 4.03 -14.38
C PRO A 31 -2.96 3.39 -13.01
N PHE A 32 -1.74 2.91 -12.82
CA PHE A 32 -1.22 2.45 -11.54
C PHE A 32 -0.30 3.52 -10.93
N VAL A 33 -0.46 3.79 -9.64
CA VAL A 33 0.40 4.71 -8.87
C VAL A 33 1.03 3.95 -7.71
N GLU A 34 2.37 3.95 -7.64
CA GLU A 34 3.11 3.49 -6.46
C GLU A 34 3.54 4.71 -5.64
N MET A 35 2.90 4.96 -4.50
CA MET A 35 3.15 6.17 -3.71
C MET A 35 4.60 6.23 -3.20
N ASP A 36 5.16 5.10 -2.76
CA ASP A 36 6.55 5.04 -2.29
C ASP A 36 7.52 5.53 -3.38
N GLY A 37 7.28 5.15 -4.65
CA GLY A 37 8.09 5.64 -5.78
C GLY A 37 7.91 7.13 -6.06
N VAL A 38 6.67 7.63 -5.99
CA VAL A 38 6.39 9.07 -6.14
C VAL A 38 7.08 9.89 -5.05
N ILE A 39 7.18 9.37 -3.82
CA ILE A 39 7.92 10.01 -2.73
C ILE A 39 9.40 10.07 -3.04
N GLU A 40 10.02 8.95 -3.45
CA GLU A 40 11.45 8.90 -3.78
C GLU A 40 11.81 9.84 -4.93
N ASP A 41 11.00 9.85 -5.99
CA ASP A 41 11.19 10.72 -7.16
C ASP A 41 11.09 12.20 -6.77
N ARG A 42 10.13 12.57 -5.92
CA ARG A 42 9.95 13.95 -5.45
C ARG A 42 11.07 14.41 -4.52
N ALA A 43 11.49 13.54 -3.61
CA ALA A 43 12.54 13.86 -2.64
C ALA A 43 13.94 13.80 -3.25
N GLY A 44 14.11 13.17 -4.42
CA GLY A 44 15.40 12.89 -5.03
C GLY A 44 16.28 11.97 -4.17
N LYS A 45 15.66 11.20 -3.27
CA LYS A 45 16.32 10.38 -2.24
C LYS A 45 15.55 9.10 -2.02
N THR A 46 16.23 8.05 -1.58
CA THR A 46 15.56 6.80 -1.20
C THR A 46 14.78 6.99 0.10
N ILE A 47 13.71 6.22 0.32
CA ILE A 47 12.94 6.28 1.58
C ILE A 47 13.85 6.10 2.81
N PRO A 48 14.78 5.12 2.86
CA PRO A 48 15.75 5.04 3.96
C PRO A 48 16.54 6.32 4.21
N ASP A 49 16.99 7.01 3.16
CA ASP A 49 17.75 8.27 3.29
C ASP A 49 16.86 9.42 3.79
N ILE A 50 15.59 9.47 3.36
CA ILE A 50 14.61 10.46 3.88
C ILE A 50 14.42 10.25 5.39
N PHE A 51 14.23 9.01 5.83
CA PHE A 51 14.10 8.70 7.26
C PHE A 51 15.36 9.07 8.05
N LYS A 52 16.54 8.83 7.48
CA LYS A 52 17.83 9.13 8.12
C LYS A 52 18.07 10.64 8.23
N ASP A 53 17.81 11.38 7.16
CA ASP A 53 18.17 12.80 7.05
C ASP A 53 17.10 13.74 7.63
N SER A 54 15.83 13.36 7.57
CA SER A 54 14.69 14.24 7.88
C SER A 54 13.71 13.67 8.90
N GLY A 55 13.89 12.40 9.29
CA GLY A 55 13.06 11.74 10.30
C GLY A 55 11.74 11.20 9.77
N GLU A 56 11.06 10.40 10.62
CA GLU A 56 9.80 9.76 10.25
C GLU A 56 8.65 10.76 10.08
N GLU A 57 8.56 11.79 10.92
CA GLU A 57 7.46 12.76 10.86
C GLU A 57 7.40 13.47 9.51
N TYR A 58 8.55 13.94 9.02
CA TYR A 58 8.67 14.53 7.69
C TYR A 58 8.26 13.56 6.57
N PHE A 59 8.68 12.30 6.65
CA PHE A 59 8.23 11.27 5.69
C PHE A 59 6.71 11.09 5.72
N ARG A 60 6.08 11.12 6.90
CA ARG A 60 4.62 11.03 7.03
C ARG A 60 3.92 12.27 6.45
N ASP A 61 4.51 13.45 6.55
CA ASP A 61 4.00 14.66 5.89
C ASP A 61 4.03 14.53 4.37
N LEU A 62 5.14 14.02 3.81
CA LEU A 62 5.24 13.73 2.38
C LEU A 62 4.20 12.68 1.92
N GLU A 63 4.00 11.61 2.69
CA GLU A 63 2.96 10.61 2.42
C GLU A 63 1.57 11.25 2.33
N SER A 64 1.23 12.14 3.28
CA SER A 64 -0.06 12.85 3.28
C SER A 64 -0.21 13.79 2.09
N GLN A 65 0.80 14.63 1.80
CA GLN A 65 0.77 15.57 0.67
C GLN A 65 0.60 14.84 -0.67
N ILE A 66 1.35 13.77 -0.89
CA ILE A 66 1.27 12.99 -2.12
C ILE A 66 -0.07 12.28 -2.25
N LEU A 67 -0.63 11.77 -1.15
CA LEU A 67 -1.96 11.16 -1.16
C LEU A 67 -3.03 12.16 -1.62
N GLU A 68 -3.02 13.38 -1.06
CA GLU A 68 -3.96 14.44 -1.44
C GLU A 68 -3.88 14.78 -2.93
N GLU A 69 -2.66 14.86 -3.48
CA GLU A 69 -2.47 15.10 -4.90
C GLU A 69 -2.94 13.96 -5.79
N VAL A 70 -2.67 12.71 -5.39
CA VAL A 70 -3.15 11.53 -6.11
C VAL A 70 -4.67 11.49 -6.11
N ALA A 71 -5.29 11.86 -4.99
CA ALA A 71 -6.74 11.88 -4.78
C ALA A 71 -7.48 12.93 -5.62
N LYS A 72 -6.80 13.99 -6.08
CA LYS A 72 -7.39 15.01 -6.99
C LYS A 72 -7.82 14.47 -8.36
N ARG A 73 -7.40 13.26 -8.73
CA ARG A 73 -7.77 12.63 -10.00
C ARG A 73 -8.30 11.22 -9.72
N GLY A 74 -9.36 10.89 -10.44
CA GLY A 74 -10.06 9.61 -10.31
C GLY A 74 -9.59 8.51 -11.26
N GLY A 75 -10.10 7.30 -11.07
CA GLY A 75 -9.94 6.16 -11.98
C GLY A 75 -8.55 5.54 -11.97
N ARG A 76 -7.92 5.43 -10.79
CA ARG A 76 -6.56 4.89 -10.62
C ARG A 76 -6.54 3.76 -9.61
N ILE A 77 -5.55 2.88 -9.74
CA ILE A 77 -5.16 1.97 -8.66
C ILE A 77 -3.92 2.53 -7.97
N VAL A 78 -4.00 2.73 -6.66
CA VAL A 78 -2.95 3.37 -5.86
C VAL A 78 -2.42 2.36 -4.84
N SER A 79 -1.17 1.94 -5.00
CA SER A 79 -0.44 1.23 -3.94
C SER A 79 0.10 2.26 -2.94
N THR A 80 -0.34 2.13 -1.70
CA THR A 80 0.07 3.03 -0.61
C THR A 80 1.25 2.47 0.18
N GLY A 81 2.05 3.35 0.78
CA GLY A 81 3.02 2.97 1.80
C GLY A 81 2.31 2.34 3.01
N GLY A 82 2.97 1.38 3.67
CA GLY A 82 2.34 0.67 4.80
C GLY A 82 2.00 1.57 6.00
N GLY A 83 2.52 2.80 6.06
CA GLY A 83 2.21 3.76 7.11
C GLY A 83 1.14 4.79 6.74
N VAL A 84 0.72 4.88 5.47
CA VAL A 84 -0.28 5.84 5.01
C VAL A 84 -1.56 5.80 5.86
N PRO A 85 -2.13 4.63 6.23
CA PRO A 85 -3.37 4.59 7.03
C PRO A 85 -3.20 4.97 8.50
N ILE A 86 -1.99 5.29 9.00
CA ILE A 86 -1.76 5.64 10.40
C ILE A 86 -2.42 6.99 10.75
N ARG A 87 -2.31 7.99 9.87
CA ARG A 87 -2.93 9.31 10.07
C ARG A 87 -4.41 9.27 9.67
N SER A 88 -5.27 9.89 10.48
CA SER A 88 -6.72 9.98 10.23
C SER A 88 -7.04 10.71 8.93
N GLN A 89 -6.37 11.85 8.67
CA GLN A 89 -6.55 12.64 7.45
C GLN A 89 -6.35 11.82 6.17
N ASN A 90 -5.40 10.87 6.18
CA ASN A 90 -5.17 9.99 5.04
C ASN A 90 -6.32 8.99 4.84
N ARG A 91 -6.86 8.45 5.95
CA ARG A 91 -8.04 7.57 5.90
C ARG A 91 -9.26 8.31 5.36
N GLU A 92 -9.48 9.54 5.83
CA GLU A 92 -10.58 10.41 5.37
C GLU A 92 -10.45 10.75 3.88
N THR A 93 -9.24 11.10 3.43
CA THR A 93 -8.95 11.37 2.02
C THR A 93 -9.21 10.13 1.16
N MET A 94 -8.71 8.96 1.56
CA MET A 94 -8.92 7.73 0.79
C MET A 94 -10.41 7.34 0.73
N ASN A 95 -11.14 7.42 1.85
CA ASN A 95 -12.55 7.06 1.90
C ASN A 95 -13.46 8.04 1.15
N SER A 96 -13.11 9.32 1.07
CA SER A 96 -13.90 10.32 0.35
C SER A 96 -13.64 10.34 -1.16
N THR A 97 -12.52 9.77 -1.61
CA THR A 97 -12.10 9.81 -3.03
C THR A 97 -11.95 8.45 -3.68
N GLY A 98 -12.24 7.36 -2.96
CA GLY A 98 -12.04 6.02 -3.48
C GLY A 98 -12.50 4.87 -2.57
N LEU A 99 -12.34 3.68 -3.12
CA LEU A 99 -12.51 2.43 -2.40
C LEU A 99 -11.18 2.02 -1.75
N VAL A 100 -11.21 1.76 -0.45
CA VAL A 100 -10.04 1.26 0.30
C VAL A 100 -10.11 -0.25 0.43
N ILE A 101 -9.11 -0.95 -0.11
CA ILE A 101 -8.96 -2.40 -0.03
C ILE A 101 -7.69 -2.73 0.76
N ARG A 102 -7.86 -3.43 1.88
CA ARG A 102 -6.75 -3.97 2.66
C ARG A 102 -6.28 -5.28 2.05
N LEU A 103 -5.01 -5.36 1.65
CA LEU A 103 -4.36 -6.64 1.37
C LEU A 103 -3.69 -7.17 2.64
N THR A 104 -3.98 -8.42 2.99
CA THR A 104 -3.46 -9.07 4.20
C THR A 104 -2.73 -10.38 3.91
N ALA A 105 -1.88 -10.79 4.85
CA ALA A 105 -1.21 -12.08 4.92
C ALA A 105 -0.72 -12.31 6.35
N SER A 106 -0.44 -13.56 6.73
CA SER A 106 0.21 -13.86 8.00
C SER A 106 1.59 -13.19 8.13
N ALA A 107 2.02 -12.96 9.36
CA ALA A 107 3.35 -12.39 9.64
C ALA A 107 4.47 -13.27 9.07
N GLN A 108 4.30 -14.60 9.13
CA GLN A 108 5.23 -15.57 8.54
C GLN A 108 5.33 -15.41 7.02
N THR A 109 4.19 -15.40 6.31
CA THR A 109 4.17 -15.19 4.86
C THR A 109 4.80 -13.84 4.48
N ILE A 110 4.56 -12.80 5.27
CA ILE A 110 5.18 -11.49 5.05
C ILE A 110 6.70 -11.62 5.20
N HIS A 111 7.19 -12.18 6.31
CA HIS A 111 8.62 -12.39 6.58
C HIS A 111 9.30 -13.11 5.40
N GLU A 112 8.78 -14.26 4.99
CA GLU A 112 9.34 -15.05 3.88
C GLU A 112 9.43 -14.23 2.58
N ARG A 113 8.37 -13.49 2.23
CA ARG A 113 8.36 -12.61 1.04
C ARG A 113 9.37 -11.47 1.16
N LEU A 114 9.59 -10.94 2.37
CA LEU A 114 10.58 -9.86 2.59
C LEU A 114 11.99 -10.38 2.40
N THR A 115 12.30 -11.51 3.02
CA THR A 115 13.62 -12.15 2.98
C THR A 115 13.99 -12.51 1.53
N LEU A 116 13.04 -13.07 0.76
CA LEU A 116 13.24 -13.33 -0.66
C LEU A 116 13.46 -12.05 -1.47
N SER A 117 12.74 -10.97 -1.16
CA SER A 117 12.92 -9.68 -1.84
C SER A 117 14.29 -9.06 -1.59
N VAL A 118 14.82 -9.16 -0.37
CA VAL A 118 16.14 -8.63 -0.01
C VAL A 118 17.23 -9.44 -0.71
N LYS A 119 17.13 -10.78 -0.69
CA LYS A 119 18.06 -11.66 -1.43
C LYS A 119 18.14 -11.32 -2.92
N ARG A 120 17.03 -10.94 -3.54
CA ARG A 120 16.98 -10.56 -4.96
C ARG A 120 17.51 -9.16 -5.25
N ARG A 121 17.33 -8.20 -4.34
CA ARG A 121 17.65 -6.78 -4.58
C ARG A 121 18.97 -6.33 -3.94
N GLY A 122 19.57 -7.15 -3.08
CA GLY A 122 20.80 -6.82 -2.34
C GLY A 122 20.65 -5.74 -1.26
N ARG A 123 19.46 -5.11 -1.11
CA ARG A 123 19.16 -4.07 -0.12
C ARG A 123 17.69 -4.06 0.29
N SER A 124 17.40 -3.71 1.54
CA SER A 124 16.04 -3.36 1.99
C SER A 124 15.77 -1.88 1.77
N VAL A 125 14.61 -1.61 1.22
CA VAL A 125 14.01 -0.27 1.06
C VAL A 125 13.01 0.04 2.20
N ARG A 126 13.04 -0.73 3.30
CA ARG A 126 12.00 -0.71 4.35
C ARG A 126 12.61 -0.30 5.69
N PRO A 127 12.79 1.00 5.96
CA PRO A 127 13.56 1.48 7.11
C PRO A 127 13.02 0.96 8.45
N LEU A 128 11.69 0.84 8.60
CA LEU A 128 11.08 0.39 9.85
C LEU A 128 11.11 -1.13 10.05
N LEU A 129 11.18 -1.95 9.01
CA LEU A 129 11.21 -3.42 9.14
C LEU A 129 12.65 -3.94 9.15
N GLY A 130 13.53 -3.40 8.31
CA GLY A 130 14.91 -3.88 8.15
C GLY A 130 15.05 -4.97 7.08
N ASN A 131 16.26 -5.51 6.93
CA ASN A 131 16.60 -6.55 5.94
C ASN A 131 16.08 -7.94 6.33
N ASP A 132 16.01 -8.23 7.62
CA ASP A 132 15.64 -9.54 8.18
C ASP A 132 14.73 -9.32 9.39
N ALA A 133 13.59 -8.67 9.15
CA ALA A 133 12.65 -8.33 10.22
C ALA A 133 12.15 -9.63 10.87
N PRO A 134 12.42 -9.88 12.17
CA PRO A 134 11.88 -11.06 12.83
C PRO A 134 10.35 -11.06 12.72
N THR A 135 9.74 -12.25 12.62
CA THR A 135 8.27 -12.39 12.57
C THR A 135 7.59 -11.60 13.69
N GLN A 136 8.17 -11.59 14.90
CA GLN A 136 7.67 -10.81 16.03
C GLN A 136 7.59 -9.30 15.75
N LYS A 137 8.56 -8.74 15.03
CA LYS A 137 8.56 -7.32 14.67
C LYS A 137 7.46 -7.00 13.66
N ILE A 138 7.19 -7.92 12.74
CA ILE A 138 6.09 -7.83 11.79
C ILE A 138 4.76 -7.88 12.53
N GLU A 139 4.58 -8.82 13.47
CA GLU A 139 3.38 -8.93 14.31
C GLU A 139 3.13 -7.65 15.10
N ASN A 140 4.15 -7.14 15.79
CA ASN A 140 4.05 -5.88 16.54
C ASN A 140 3.63 -4.72 15.64
N MET A 141 4.15 -4.67 14.41
CA MET A 141 3.78 -3.64 13.44
C MET A 141 2.35 -3.82 12.90
N MET A 142 1.88 -5.06 12.73
CA MET A 142 0.48 -5.35 12.38
C MET A 142 -0.45 -4.87 13.48
N ILE A 143 -0.16 -5.21 14.74
CA ILE A 143 -0.93 -4.76 15.92
C ILE A 143 -0.98 -3.23 15.99
N ALA A 144 0.18 -2.58 15.92
CA ALA A 144 0.28 -1.12 16.00
C ALA A 144 -0.48 -0.39 14.89
N ARG A 145 -0.64 -1.02 13.72
CA ARG A 145 -1.30 -0.43 12.55
C ARG A 145 -2.75 -0.88 12.37
N GLU A 146 -3.24 -1.80 13.20
CA GLU A 146 -4.58 -2.37 13.05
C GLU A 146 -5.67 -1.30 13.10
N LYS A 147 -5.55 -0.31 13.99
CA LYS A 147 -6.47 0.85 14.06
C LYS A 147 -6.60 1.58 12.71
N GLY A 148 -5.50 1.65 11.94
CA GLY A 148 -5.51 2.25 10.62
C GLY A 148 -6.06 1.29 9.56
N TYR A 149 -5.63 0.03 9.58
CA TYR A 149 -6.00 -0.97 8.58
C TYR A 149 -7.47 -1.42 8.67
N SER A 150 -8.06 -1.45 9.86
CA SER A 150 -9.47 -1.83 10.06
C SER A 150 -10.47 -0.80 9.49
N SER A 151 -10.00 0.39 9.09
CA SER A 151 -10.83 1.37 8.38
C SER A 151 -11.21 0.96 6.96
N ALA A 152 -10.51 -0.02 6.37
CA ALA A 152 -10.88 -0.57 5.08
C ALA A 152 -12.10 -1.50 5.22
N LYS A 153 -13.18 -1.19 4.51
CA LYS A 153 -14.39 -2.01 4.48
C LYS A 153 -14.19 -3.36 3.79
N ILE A 154 -13.18 -3.47 2.92
CA ILE A 154 -12.88 -4.67 2.15
C ILE A 154 -11.48 -5.15 2.50
N THR A 155 -11.39 -6.43 2.85
CA THR A 155 -10.10 -7.12 3.07
C THR A 155 -9.96 -8.26 2.07
N VAL A 156 -8.79 -8.34 1.44
CA VAL A 156 -8.40 -9.42 0.52
C VAL A 156 -7.18 -10.13 1.11
N ASP A 157 -7.36 -11.38 1.46
CA ASP A 157 -6.28 -12.26 1.88
C ASP A 157 -5.45 -12.72 0.67
N THR A 158 -4.13 -12.53 0.76
CA THR A 158 -3.16 -12.83 -0.30
C THR A 158 -2.38 -14.13 -0.06
N GLU A 159 -2.65 -14.87 1.01
CA GLU A 159 -2.02 -16.16 1.27
C GLU A 159 -2.45 -17.21 0.25
N HIS A 160 -1.49 -18.03 -0.17
CA HIS A 160 -1.64 -19.11 -1.14
C HIS A 160 -2.31 -18.69 -2.48
N LYS A 161 -2.25 -17.40 -2.83
CA LYS A 161 -2.83 -16.85 -4.06
C LYS A 161 -1.77 -16.21 -4.93
N SER A 162 -1.89 -16.41 -6.24
CA SER A 162 -1.06 -15.72 -7.22
C SER A 162 -1.45 -14.24 -7.32
N HIS A 163 -0.53 -13.39 -7.77
CA HIS A 163 -0.84 -11.97 -8.00
C HIS A 163 -2.01 -11.76 -8.98
N GLN A 164 -2.19 -12.67 -9.94
CA GLN A 164 -3.34 -12.63 -10.86
C GLN A 164 -4.66 -12.94 -10.16
N GLN A 165 -4.68 -13.91 -9.23
CA GLN A 165 -5.88 -14.20 -8.43
C GLN A 165 -6.22 -13.01 -7.54
N VAL A 166 -5.24 -12.43 -6.84
CA VAL A 166 -5.44 -11.23 -6.01
C VAL A 166 -5.92 -10.04 -6.84
N ALA A 167 -5.36 -9.83 -8.04
CA ALA A 167 -5.81 -8.78 -8.97
C ALA A 167 -7.29 -8.95 -9.37
N LYS A 168 -7.71 -10.18 -9.70
CA LYS A 168 -9.12 -10.49 -9.98
C LYS A 168 -10.02 -10.23 -8.77
N MET A 169 -9.56 -10.51 -7.55
CA MET A 169 -10.30 -10.21 -6.32
C MET A 169 -10.45 -8.70 -6.08
N ILE A 170 -9.38 -7.92 -6.31
CA ILE A 170 -9.41 -6.44 -6.26
C ILE A 170 -10.47 -5.89 -7.23
N ILE A 171 -10.47 -6.37 -8.48
CA ILE A 171 -11.43 -5.95 -9.50
C ILE A 171 -12.86 -6.34 -9.12
N LYS A 172 -13.06 -7.56 -8.62
CA LYS A 172 -14.37 -8.03 -8.16
C LYS A 172 -14.90 -7.16 -7.01
N ALA A 173 -14.05 -6.83 -6.04
CA ALA A 173 -14.39 -5.95 -4.94
C ALA A 173 -14.84 -4.56 -5.43
N TRP A 174 -14.09 -3.96 -6.35
CA TRP A 174 -14.46 -2.67 -6.94
C TRP A 174 -15.78 -2.72 -7.72
N ARG A 175 -15.99 -3.74 -8.56
CA ARG A 175 -17.25 -3.87 -9.30
C ARG A 175 -18.46 -4.03 -8.37
N ASN A 176 -18.30 -4.76 -7.27
CA ASN A 176 -19.37 -4.94 -6.30
C ASN A 176 -19.69 -3.66 -5.52
N SER A 177 -18.71 -2.78 -5.28
CA SER A 177 -18.95 -1.51 -4.59
C SER A 177 -19.60 -0.44 -5.48
N GLU A 178 -19.46 -0.54 -6.81
CA GLU A 178 -20.16 0.35 -7.75
C GLU A 178 -21.64 -0.02 -7.92
N LEU A 179 -22.00 -1.27 -7.58
CA LEU A 179 -23.37 -1.80 -7.68
C LEU A 179 -24.18 -1.67 -6.37
N ALA A 180 -23.56 -1.18 -5.30
CA ALA A 180 -24.12 -1.06 -3.96
C ALA A 180 -24.37 0.41 -3.60
#